data_AF-A0A8J3RBY1-F1
#
_entry.id   AF-A0A8J3RBY1-F1
#
_cell.length_a   1.000
_cell.length_b   1.000
_cell.length_c   1.000
_cell.angle_alpha   90.00
_cell.angle_beta   90.00
_cell.angle_gamma   90.00
#
_symmetry.space_group_name_H-M   'P 1'
#
loop_
_entity.id
_entity.type
_entity.pdbx_description
1 polymer ?
#
loop_
_entity_poly.entity_id
_entity_poly.type
_entity_poly.pdbx_seq_one_letter_code
_entity_poly.pdbx_strand_id
1 'polypeptide(L)'
;MSEQQSRPVGGEHKYEQEISSVDEHEERPGRSLITTTHEVIKRWAEERGGRPATVPGTEHEGRAGVLRFDFPGYGGGDLKEITWDEWFETFEARNLNFLYQEHKKDGDQSNFFRLENPDREDA
;
A
#
# COMPACT_ATOMS: atom_id res chain seq x y z
N MET A 1 7.54 0.78 -23.28
CA MET A 1 6.41 -0.09 -22.93
C MET A 1 6.65 -0.47 -21.49
N SER A 2 6.09 0.27 -20.54
CA SER A 2 6.19 -0.10 -19.13
C SER A 2 5.22 -1.23 -18.92
N GLU A 3 5.74 -2.44 -18.69
CA GLU A 3 4.94 -3.55 -18.18
C GLU A 3 4.34 -3.08 -16.85
N GLN A 4 3.02 -2.86 -16.84
CA GLN A 4 2.25 -2.63 -15.63
C GLN A 4 2.39 -3.91 -14.79
N GLN A 5 3.35 -3.93 -13.87
CA GLN A 5 3.53 -5.02 -12.91
C GLN A 5 2.36 -4.94 -11.93
N SER A 6 1.31 -5.66 -12.29
CA SER A 6 0.06 -5.76 -11.55
C SER A 6 -0.33 -7.23 -11.53
N ARG A 7 -0.63 -7.76 -10.35
CA ARG A 7 -1.23 -9.09 -10.18
C ARG A 7 -2.70 -8.93 -9.82
N PRO A 8 -3.58 -9.89 -10.10
CA PRO A 8 -4.96 -9.79 -9.63
C PRO A 8 -4.99 -9.66 -8.10
N VAL A 9 -5.91 -8.84 -7.58
CA VAL A 9 -6.17 -8.76 -6.15
C VAL A 9 -6.68 -10.12 -5.67
N GLY A 10 -6.02 -10.71 -4.67
CA GLY A 10 -6.44 -11.99 -4.11
C GLY A 10 -7.54 -11.82 -3.06
N GLY A 11 -8.42 -12.81 -2.88
CA GLY A 11 -9.47 -12.81 -1.83
C GLY A 11 -10.81 -12.20 -2.27
N GLU A 12 -11.83 -12.30 -1.40
CA GLU A 12 -13.17 -11.74 -1.63
C GLU A 12 -13.29 -10.33 -1.02
N HIS A 13 -13.40 -9.31 -1.86
CA HIS A 13 -13.49 -7.90 -1.46
C HIS A 13 -14.85 -7.32 -1.83
N LYS A 14 -15.84 -7.42 -0.94
CA LYS A 14 -17.22 -6.94 -1.22
C LYS A 14 -17.38 -5.44 -1.08
N TYR A 15 -16.47 -4.78 -0.37
CA TYR A 15 -16.63 -3.39 0.04
C TYR A 15 -15.51 -2.48 -0.49
N GLU A 16 -14.42 -3.06 -0.95
CA GLU A 16 -13.31 -2.36 -1.58
C GLU A 16 -13.50 -2.29 -3.10
N GLN A 17 -13.15 -1.14 -3.67
CA GLN A 17 -13.09 -0.97 -5.12
C GLN A 17 -11.68 -1.30 -5.59
N GLU A 18 -11.55 -2.26 -6.51
CA GLU A 18 -10.28 -2.57 -7.15
C GLU A 18 -9.85 -1.41 -8.04
N ILE A 19 -8.61 -0.97 -7.87
CA ILE A 19 -7.97 0.06 -8.68
C ILE A 19 -6.78 -0.57 -9.37
N SER A 20 -6.80 -0.59 -10.70
CA SER A 20 -5.75 -1.19 -11.51
C SER A 20 -4.84 -0.15 -12.16
N SER A 21 -5.32 1.08 -12.33
CA SER A 21 -4.66 2.18 -13.03
C SER A 21 -4.64 3.46 -12.20
N VAL A 22 -3.64 4.32 -12.44
CA VAL A 22 -3.49 5.62 -11.75
C VAL A 22 -4.54 6.67 -12.14
N ASP A 23 -5.30 6.42 -13.22
CA ASP A 23 -6.41 7.26 -13.68
C ASP A 23 -7.74 6.89 -13.02
N GLU A 24 -7.78 5.72 -12.37
CA GLU A 24 -8.94 5.26 -11.62
C GLU A 24 -8.88 5.80 -10.20
N HIS A 25 -10.00 6.40 -9.76
CA HIS A 25 -10.15 7.00 -8.44
C HIS A 25 -11.38 6.45 -7.73
N GLU A 26 -11.50 6.75 -6.44
CA GLU A 26 -12.69 6.40 -5.66
C GLU A 26 -13.98 6.92 -6.29
N GLU A 27 -14.99 6.04 -6.39
CA GLU A 27 -16.34 6.42 -6.85
C GLU A 27 -16.97 7.52 -5.97
N ARG A 28 -16.55 7.59 -4.70
CA ARG A 28 -16.98 8.60 -3.72
C ARG A 28 -15.97 8.74 -2.58
N PRO A 29 -15.86 9.93 -1.96
CA PRO A 29 -15.00 10.15 -0.81
C PRO A 29 -15.31 9.19 0.35
N GLY A 30 -14.26 8.67 0.97
CA GLY A 30 -14.35 7.72 2.07
C GLY A 30 -14.54 6.28 1.63
N ARG A 31 -14.40 5.98 0.33
CA ARG A 31 -14.41 4.61 -0.18
C ARG A 31 -13.05 3.97 0.12
N SER A 32 -13.08 2.71 0.55
CA SER A 32 -11.87 1.90 0.63
C SER A 32 -11.54 1.37 -0.76
N LEU A 33 -10.29 1.52 -1.17
CA LEU A 33 -9.74 1.07 -2.43
C LEU A 33 -8.77 -0.06 -2.16
N ILE A 34 -8.63 -0.95 -3.13
CA ILE A 34 -7.68 -2.05 -3.07
C ILE A 34 -6.91 -2.13 -4.38
N THR A 35 -5.59 -2.29 -4.29
CA THR A 35 -4.73 -2.41 -5.45
C THR A 35 -3.54 -3.29 -5.14
N THR A 36 -2.94 -3.80 -6.19
CA THR A 36 -1.66 -4.52 -6.22
C THR A 36 -0.74 -3.90 -7.27
N THR A 37 -1.18 -2.85 -7.96
CA THR A 37 -0.44 -2.17 -9.02
C THR A 37 0.63 -1.29 -8.40
N HIS A 38 1.90 -1.56 -8.72
CA HIS A 38 3.03 -0.82 -8.15
C HIS A 38 2.96 0.69 -8.46
N GLU A 39 2.54 1.06 -9.66
CA GLU A 39 2.42 2.46 -10.08
C GLU A 39 1.37 3.23 -9.28
N VAL A 40 0.22 2.61 -8.98
CA VAL A 40 -0.84 3.19 -8.14
C VAL A 40 -0.33 3.45 -6.73
N ILE A 41 0.34 2.46 -6.14
CA ILE A 41 0.90 2.55 -4.78
C ILE A 41 1.97 3.65 -4.71
N LYS A 42 2.89 3.69 -5.69
CA LYS A 42 3.92 4.74 -5.79
C LYS A 42 3.28 6.12 -5.85
N ARG A 43 2.34 6.30 -6.79
CA ARG A 43 1.69 7.59 -7.01
C ARG A 43 0.94 8.07 -5.77
N TRP A 44 0.18 7.18 -5.13
CA TRP A 44 -0.56 7.49 -3.91
C TRP A 44 0.36 7.94 -2.78
N ALA A 45 1.49 7.25 -2.57
CA ALA A 45 2.46 7.60 -1.54
C ALA A 45 3.17 8.93 -1.86
N GLU A 46 3.68 9.10 -3.08
CA GLU A 46 4.42 10.30 -3.50
C GLU A 46 3.59 11.58 -3.40
N GLU A 47 2.32 11.53 -3.79
CA GLU A 47 1.38 12.67 -3.69
C GLU A 47 1.22 13.15 -2.23
N ARG A 48 1.40 12.24 -1.28
CA ARG A 48 1.28 12.48 0.16
C ARG A 48 2.63 12.75 0.82
N GLY A 49 3.70 12.80 0.02
CA GLY A 49 5.09 12.88 0.49
C GLY A 49 5.60 11.61 1.17
N GLY A 50 4.85 10.51 1.10
CA GLY A 50 5.18 9.23 1.69
C GLY A 50 6.35 8.55 0.99
N ARG A 51 7.30 8.03 1.77
CA ARG A 51 8.48 7.30 1.28
C ARG A 51 8.44 5.85 1.74
N PRO A 52 8.80 4.87 0.90
CA PRO A 52 8.83 3.46 1.29
C PRO A 52 9.76 3.27 2.50
N ALA A 53 9.22 2.64 3.55
CA ALA A 53 9.94 2.42 4.79
C ALA A 53 9.55 1.07 5.42
N THR A 54 10.35 0.63 6.38
CA THR A 54 10.08 -0.58 7.17
C THR A 54 10.28 -0.29 8.65
N VAL A 55 9.60 -1.05 9.52
CA VAL A 55 9.84 -1.00 10.95
C VAL A 55 11.07 -1.87 11.29
N PRO A 56 12.17 -1.29 11.81
CA PRO A 56 13.36 -2.05 12.17
C PRO A 56 13.03 -3.09 13.25
N GLY A 57 13.65 -4.26 13.16
CA GLY A 57 13.42 -5.35 14.12
C GLY A 57 12.13 -6.15 13.89
N THR A 58 11.33 -5.80 12.89
CA THR A 58 10.23 -6.66 12.39
C THR A 58 10.66 -7.52 11.21
N GLU A 59 11.91 -7.39 10.75
CA GLU A 59 12.46 -8.14 9.62
C GLU A 59 12.37 -9.65 9.86
N HIS A 60 11.86 -10.37 8.85
CA HIS A 60 11.73 -11.83 8.88
C HIS A 60 12.36 -12.40 7.61
N GLU A 61 13.11 -13.48 7.76
CA GLU A 61 13.75 -14.20 6.63
C GLU A 61 14.66 -13.30 5.76
N GLY A 62 15.31 -12.31 6.37
CA GLY A 62 16.19 -11.38 5.65
C GLY A 62 15.47 -10.34 4.79
N ARG A 63 14.13 -10.20 4.94
CA ARG A 63 13.32 -9.21 4.22
C ARG A 63 12.64 -8.23 5.18
N ALA A 64 12.16 -7.11 4.63
CA ALA A 64 11.41 -6.12 5.37
C ALA A 64 10.21 -6.77 6.10
N GLY A 65 10.04 -6.42 7.37
CA GLY A 65 8.98 -6.96 8.22
C GLY A 65 7.65 -6.30 7.95
N VAL A 66 7.38 -5.25 8.71
CA VAL A 66 6.21 -4.41 8.52
C VAL A 66 6.55 -3.31 7.53
N LEU A 67 6.01 -3.45 6.31
CA LEU A 67 6.08 -2.43 5.27
C LEU A 67 5.22 -1.22 5.65
N ARG A 68 5.82 -0.04 5.62
CA ARG A 68 5.18 1.25 5.94
C ARG A 68 5.57 2.32 4.92
N PHE A 69 4.96 3.49 5.07
CA PHE A 69 5.41 4.72 4.44
C PHE A 69 5.80 5.72 5.53
N ASP A 70 6.98 6.31 5.37
CA ASP A 70 7.44 7.44 6.16
C ASP A 70 6.86 8.73 5.57
N PHE A 71 6.05 9.46 6.35
CA PHE A 71 5.46 10.72 5.93
C PHE A 71 6.17 11.87 6.65
N PRO A 72 7.03 12.65 5.95
CA PRO A 72 7.81 13.69 6.59
C PRO A 72 6.91 14.73 7.24
N GLY A 73 7.05 14.92 8.56
CA GLY A 73 6.24 15.86 9.35
C GLY A 73 4.98 15.27 9.99
N TYR A 74 4.60 14.02 9.68
CA TYR A 74 3.48 13.30 10.30
C TYR A 74 3.99 12.00 10.96
N GLY A 75 4.47 12.11 12.20
CA GLY A 75 4.98 10.99 13.04
C GLY A 75 6.47 10.70 12.82
N GLY A 76 7.26 10.20 13.78
CA GLY A 76 6.95 9.76 15.15
C GLY A 76 7.52 8.39 15.51
N GLY A 77 8.09 7.66 14.54
CA GLY A 77 8.69 6.34 14.77
C GLY A 77 10.06 6.22 14.09
N ASP A 78 10.91 5.36 14.66
CA ASP A 78 12.16 4.88 14.07
C ASP A 78 11.82 4.03 12.82
N LEU A 79 11.38 4.65 11.73
CA LEU A 79 11.19 3.98 10.46
C LEU A 79 12.52 4.00 9.69
N LYS A 80 12.87 2.85 9.11
CA LYS A 80 14.02 2.74 8.21
C LYS A 80 13.53 2.95 6.79
N GLU A 81 13.94 4.06 6.16
CA GLU A 81 13.73 4.28 4.72
C GLU A 81 14.39 3.14 3.94
N ILE A 82 13.65 2.56 3.00
CA ILE A 82 14.11 1.50 2.10
C ILE A 82 13.82 1.91 0.66
N THR A 83 14.38 1.20 -0.31
CA THR A 83 14.04 1.46 -1.70
C THR A 83 12.64 0.94 -2.06
N TRP A 84 12.04 1.51 -3.10
CA TRP A 84 10.79 0.97 -3.66
C TRP A 84 10.95 -0.49 -4.08
N ASP A 85 12.11 -0.85 -4.61
CA ASP A 85 12.42 -2.22 -5.03
C ASP A 85 12.34 -3.21 -3.85
N GLU A 86 13.01 -2.91 -2.73
CA GLU A 86 12.95 -3.73 -1.51
C GLU A 86 11.53 -3.82 -0.92
N TRP A 87 10.78 -2.72 -1.01
CA TRP A 87 9.40 -2.66 -0.55
C TRP A 87 8.50 -3.57 -1.39
N PHE A 88 8.60 -3.47 -2.73
CA PHE A 88 7.80 -4.28 -3.65
C PHE A 88 8.22 -5.75 -3.65
N GLU A 89 9.51 -6.05 -3.51
CA GLU A 89 9.99 -7.43 -3.37
C GLU A 89 9.28 -8.13 -2.21
N THR A 90 9.17 -7.46 -1.05
CA THR A 90 8.46 -8.00 0.11
C THR A 90 6.95 -8.07 -0.13
N PHE A 91 6.36 -7.05 -0.77
CA PHE A 91 4.94 -6.97 -1.07
C PHE A 91 4.49 -8.12 -1.98
N GLU A 92 5.25 -8.39 -3.03
CA GLU A 92 5.00 -9.45 -4.01
C GLU A 92 5.29 -10.83 -3.42
N ALA A 93 6.43 -10.99 -2.73
CA ALA A 93 6.82 -12.26 -2.12
C ALA A 93 5.79 -12.76 -1.09
N ARG A 94 5.06 -11.83 -0.44
CA ARG A 94 4.01 -12.14 0.54
C ARG A 94 2.60 -12.06 -0.03
N ASN A 95 2.46 -11.84 -1.33
CA ASN A 95 1.19 -11.71 -2.01
C ASN A 95 0.19 -10.72 -1.35
N LEU A 96 0.69 -9.61 -0.77
CA LEU A 96 -0.12 -8.63 -0.04
C LEU A 96 -1.03 -7.77 -0.94
N ASN A 97 -2.25 -7.47 -0.53
CA ASN A 97 -3.06 -6.44 -1.17
C ASN A 97 -2.83 -5.10 -0.46
N PHE A 98 -2.75 -4.03 -1.25
CA PHE A 98 -2.67 -2.67 -0.74
C PHE A 98 -4.08 -2.07 -0.64
N LEU A 99 -4.61 -2.02 0.58
CA LEU A 99 -5.86 -1.35 0.89
C LEU A 99 -5.57 0.07 1.32
N TYR A 100 -6.27 1.03 0.73
CA TYR A 100 -6.05 2.43 1.03
C TYR A 100 -7.33 3.25 0.87
N GLN A 101 -7.25 4.50 1.28
CA GLN A 101 -8.32 5.47 1.09
C GLN A 101 -7.70 6.74 0.51
N GLU A 102 -8.30 7.29 -0.54
CA GLU A 102 -7.83 8.56 -1.12
C GLU A 102 -8.26 9.74 -0.26
N HIS A 103 -9.57 9.87 -0.02
CA HIS A 103 -10.14 10.91 0.84
C HIS A 103 -11.00 10.32 1.96
N LYS A 104 -11.09 11.04 3.07
CA LYS A 104 -12.03 10.77 4.15
C LYS A 104 -13.45 11.13 3.69
N LYS A 105 -14.46 10.73 4.47
CA LYS A 105 -15.88 11.08 4.20
C LYS A 105 -16.16 12.59 4.08
N ASP A 106 -15.31 13.41 4.69
CA ASP A 106 -15.40 14.88 4.66
C ASP A 106 -14.74 15.49 3.41
N GLY A 107 -14.08 14.68 2.57
CA GLY A 107 -13.37 15.12 1.37
C GLY A 107 -11.89 15.48 1.60
N ASP A 108 -11.42 15.49 2.85
CA ASP A 108 -10.02 15.74 3.18
C ASP A 108 -9.14 14.51 2.90
N GLN A 109 -7.89 14.73 2.49
CA GLN A 109 -6.94 13.68 2.10
C GLN A 109 -6.72 12.66 3.23
N SER A 110 -6.74 11.38 2.89
CA SER A 110 -6.49 10.29 3.83
C SER A 110 -5.08 9.72 3.64
N ASN A 111 -4.38 9.49 4.75
CA ASN A 111 -3.10 8.75 4.80
C ASN A 111 -3.32 7.32 5.30
N PHE A 112 -4.57 6.85 5.30
CA PHE A 112 -4.90 5.51 5.73
C PHE A 112 -4.52 4.49 4.65
N PHE A 113 -3.69 3.54 5.04
CA PHE A 113 -3.42 2.34 4.26
C PHE A 113 -3.24 1.13 5.17
N ARG A 114 -3.47 -0.05 4.61
CA ARG A 114 -3.25 -1.35 5.22
C ARG A 114 -2.74 -2.32 4.16
N LEU A 115 -1.90 -3.24 4.60
CA LEU A 115 -1.47 -4.38 3.81
C LEU A 115 -2.16 -5.62 4.35
N GLU A 116 -2.92 -6.30 3.51
CA GLU A 116 -3.62 -7.54 3.89
C GLU A 116 -3.09 -8.69 3.06
N ASN A 117 -2.88 -9.85 3.69
CA ASN A 117 -2.52 -11.05 2.95
C ASN A 117 -3.81 -11.86 2.72
N PRO A 118 -4.29 -12.02 1.48
CA PRO A 118 -5.50 -12.78 1.19
C PRO A 118 -5.35 -14.28 1.48
N ASP A 119 -4.12 -14.79 1.52
CA ASP A 119 -3.82 -16.21 1.81
C ASP A 119 -3.63 -16.48 3.31
N ARG A 120 -3.63 -15.43 4.14
CA ARG A 120 -3.49 -15.60 5.58
C ARG A 120 -4.83 -16.05 6.16
N GLU A 121 -5.03 -17.36 6.22
CA GLU A 121 -5.90 -17.95 7.23
C GLU A 121 -5.36 -17.51 8.61
N ASP A 122 -6.18 -16.84 9.41
CA ASP A 122 -5.82 -16.36 10.74
C ASP A 122 -5.04 -17.44 11.52
N ALA A 123 -3.80 -17.11 11.91
CA ALA A 123 -2.98 -17.94 12.79
C ALA A 123 -3.40 -17.76 14.25
#